data_AF-A0AAP2WH76-F1
#
_entry.id   AF-A0AAP2WH76-F1
#
_cell.length_a   1.000
_cell.length_b   1.000
_cell.length_c   1.000
_cell.angle_alpha   90.00
_cell.angle_beta   90.00
_cell.angle_gamma   90.00
#
_symmetry.space_group_name_H-M   'P 1'
#
loop_
_entity.id
_entity.type
_entity.pdbx_description
1 polymer ?
#
loop_
_entity_poly.entity_id
_entity_poly.type
_entity_poly.pdbx_seq_one_letter_code
_entity_poly.pdbx_strand_id
1 'polypeptide(L)'
;MLEQNQKIVLTGKEALDVLKEIEYILISLHKMGSFYAEKPGALEEYRKATTDFIDDCAVTQRLSKVRTIISQHFDDSLGDDELDDIERHFSDLKFWKPDQPLNGKTPETKALEVSKGTIQQVTCKHNELLVVFTNQQDEFLLITFHNPIAFKSNSAIGVETDGLFKEEHLTLSQDAKCITPLQNTESYCFKAAISKEIIFTVTADRYSVEKI
;
A
#
# COMPACT_ATOMS: atom_id res chain seq x y z
N MET A 1 28.91 17.41 19.05
CA MET A 1 29.60 16.12 19.06
C MET A 1 30.93 16.24 19.75
N LEU A 2 31.11 15.45 20.80
CA LEU A 2 32.37 15.27 21.52
C LEU A 2 33.46 14.76 20.56
N GLU A 3 34.71 15.14 20.80
CA GLU A 3 35.83 14.79 19.90
C GLU A 3 35.99 13.27 19.77
N GLN A 4 35.87 12.52 20.87
CA GLN A 4 35.92 11.06 20.87
C GLN A 4 34.77 10.39 20.10
N ASN A 5 33.60 11.02 20.02
CA ASN A 5 32.46 10.52 19.26
C ASN A 5 32.62 10.75 17.75
N GLN A 6 33.61 11.54 17.30
CA GLN A 6 33.93 11.68 15.87
C GLN A 6 34.45 10.39 15.25
N LYS A 7 35.01 9.49 16.07
CA LYS A 7 35.52 8.20 15.60
C LYS A 7 35.28 7.11 16.65
N ILE A 8 34.33 6.24 16.33
CA ILE A 8 34.12 4.99 17.08
C ILE A 8 34.96 3.84 16.50
N VAL A 9 35.24 2.82 17.31
CA VAL A 9 36.01 1.65 16.89
C VAL A 9 35.24 0.38 17.21
N LEU A 10 34.79 -0.33 16.17
CA LEU A 10 34.18 -1.65 16.31
C LEU A 10 35.22 -2.76 16.15
N THR A 11 35.16 -3.79 16.98
CA THR A 11 35.90 -5.02 16.71
C THR A 11 35.34 -5.71 15.47
N GLY A 12 36.15 -6.53 14.80
CA GLY A 12 35.68 -7.32 13.65
C GLY A 12 34.51 -8.23 14.00
N LYS A 13 34.46 -8.76 15.23
CA LYS A 13 33.35 -9.58 15.71
C LYS A 13 32.06 -8.77 15.83
N GLU A 14 32.11 -7.60 16.46
CA GLU A 14 30.94 -6.72 16.59
C GLU A 14 30.41 -6.28 15.23
N ALA A 15 31.31 -5.93 14.30
CA ALA A 15 30.93 -5.58 12.94
C ALA A 15 30.24 -6.75 12.22
N LEU A 16 30.76 -7.97 12.36
CA LEU A 16 30.14 -9.18 11.80
C LEU A 16 28.79 -9.50 12.46
N ASP A 17 28.67 -9.33 13.76
CA ASP A 17 27.42 -9.54 14.49
C ASP A 17 26.35 -8.53 14.06
N VAL A 18 26.71 -7.27 13.80
CA VAL A 18 25.83 -6.25 13.22
C VAL A 18 25.40 -6.65 11.81
N LEU A 19 26.36 -6.93 10.93
CA LEU A 19 26.10 -7.28 9.53
C LEU A 19 25.21 -8.52 9.42
N LYS A 20 25.42 -9.52 10.26
CA LYS A 20 24.59 -10.74 10.28
C LYS A 20 23.11 -10.44 10.50
N GLU A 21 22.78 -9.55 11.44
CA GLU A 21 21.37 -9.18 11.70
C GLU A 21 20.78 -8.35 10.56
N ILE A 22 21.56 -7.40 10.00
CA ILE A 22 21.14 -6.56 8.88
C ILE A 22 20.89 -7.42 7.63
N GLU A 23 21.81 -8.30 7.26
CA GLU A 23 21.70 -9.18 6.09
C GLU A 23 20.51 -10.13 6.21
N TYR A 24 20.28 -10.68 7.41
CA TYR A 24 19.11 -11.52 7.64
C TYR A 24 17.81 -10.79 7.30
N ILE A 25 17.66 -9.53 7.74
CA ILE A 25 16.47 -8.72 7.48
C ILE A 25 16.38 -8.37 5.99
N LEU A 26 17.44 -7.79 5.42
CA LEU A 26 17.46 -7.30 4.04
C LEU A 26 17.21 -8.41 3.01
N ILE A 27 17.95 -9.53 3.11
CA ILE A 27 17.81 -10.65 2.18
C ILE A 27 16.43 -11.29 2.30
N SER A 28 15.89 -11.42 3.51
CA SER A 28 14.57 -12.02 3.72
C SER A 28 13.47 -11.15 3.11
N LEU A 29 13.46 -9.84 3.41
CA LEU A 29 12.49 -8.89 2.85
C LEU A 29 12.60 -8.82 1.32
N HIS A 30 13.82 -8.84 0.76
CA HIS A 30 14.01 -8.87 -0.68
C HIS A 30 13.39 -10.13 -1.31
N LYS A 31 13.66 -11.32 -0.76
CA LYS A 31 13.10 -12.58 -1.24
C LYS A 31 11.58 -12.61 -1.15
N MET A 32 11.00 -12.08 -0.08
CA MET A 32 9.55 -11.96 0.07
C MET A 32 8.97 -11.04 -1.02
N GLY A 33 9.57 -9.86 -1.22
CA GLY A 33 9.18 -8.94 -2.29
C GLY A 33 9.23 -9.59 -3.67
N SER A 34 10.32 -10.29 -4.00
CA SER A 34 10.45 -11.02 -5.27
C SER A 34 9.40 -12.12 -5.44
N PHE A 35 9.14 -12.92 -4.40
CA PHE A 35 8.18 -14.01 -4.45
C PHE A 35 6.73 -13.55 -4.67
N TYR A 36 6.34 -12.42 -4.07
CA TYR A 36 4.99 -11.88 -4.22
C TYR A 36 4.81 -10.99 -5.45
N ALA A 37 5.89 -10.43 -6.02
CA ALA A 37 5.83 -9.67 -7.27
C ALA A 37 5.29 -10.51 -8.45
N GLU A 38 5.53 -11.81 -8.44
CA GLU A 38 5.06 -12.75 -9.48
C GLU A 38 3.60 -13.20 -9.28
N LYS A 39 2.89 -12.66 -8.28
CA LYS A 39 1.54 -13.11 -7.88
C LYS A 39 0.51 -11.99 -7.90
N PRO A 40 -0.18 -11.79 -9.05
CA PRO A 40 -1.24 -10.81 -9.16
C PRO A 40 -2.33 -11.01 -8.10
N GLY A 41 -2.73 -9.93 -7.42
CA GLY A 41 -3.77 -9.96 -6.40
C GLY A 41 -3.36 -10.53 -5.04
N ALA A 42 -2.08 -10.86 -4.80
CA ALA A 42 -1.60 -11.38 -3.52
C ALA A 42 -1.16 -10.29 -2.52
N LEU A 43 -1.59 -9.03 -2.71
CA LEU A 43 -1.14 -7.89 -1.89
C LEU A 43 -1.39 -8.09 -0.39
N GLU A 44 -2.57 -8.58 -0.01
CA GLU A 44 -2.91 -8.82 1.39
C GLU A 44 -2.10 -9.98 1.98
N GLU A 45 -1.83 -11.02 1.20
CA GLU A 45 -0.94 -12.11 1.61
C GLU A 45 0.49 -11.61 1.82
N TYR A 46 0.99 -10.76 0.93
CA TYR A 46 2.30 -10.13 1.06
C TYR A 46 2.40 -9.25 2.31
N ARG A 47 1.39 -8.41 2.55
CA ARG A 47 1.30 -7.56 3.75
C ARG A 47 1.30 -8.41 5.02
N LYS A 48 0.44 -9.43 5.06
CA LYS A 48 0.37 -10.35 6.20
C LYS A 48 1.71 -11.07 6.41
N ALA A 49 2.28 -11.67 5.36
CA ALA A 49 3.55 -12.38 5.47
C ALA A 49 4.68 -11.46 5.96
N THR A 50 4.70 -10.21 5.51
CA THR A 50 5.69 -9.20 5.95
C THR A 50 5.50 -8.83 7.41
N THR A 51 4.26 -8.62 7.87
CA THR A 51 3.96 -8.39 9.29
C THR A 51 4.33 -9.60 10.14
N ASP A 52 3.91 -10.81 9.74
CA ASP A 52 4.29 -12.06 10.42
C ASP A 52 5.82 -12.20 10.50
N PHE A 53 6.55 -11.91 9.42
CA PHE A 53 8.02 -11.94 9.43
C PHE A 53 8.61 -10.94 10.43
N ILE A 54 8.10 -9.71 10.48
CA ILE A 54 8.58 -8.68 11.40
C ILE A 54 8.40 -9.14 12.85
N ASP A 55 7.22 -9.68 13.17
CA ASP A 55 6.84 -10.09 14.52
C ASP A 55 7.50 -11.43 14.91
N ASP A 56 7.29 -12.49 14.13
CA ASP A 56 7.72 -13.86 14.45
C ASP A 56 9.24 -14.04 14.32
N CYS A 57 9.90 -13.28 13.43
CA CYS A 57 11.36 -13.33 13.29
C CYS A 57 12.08 -12.27 14.14
N ALA A 58 11.34 -11.58 15.01
CA ALA A 58 11.87 -10.63 15.99
C ALA A 58 12.71 -9.50 15.35
N VAL A 59 12.26 -8.95 14.23
CA VAL A 59 13.02 -7.96 13.45
C VAL A 59 13.33 -6.72 14.28
N THR A 60 12.38 -6.26 15.11
CA THR A 60 12.59 -5.09 15.98
C THR A 60 13.67 -5.35 17.04
N GLN A 61 13.72 -6.56 17.62
CA GLN A 61 14.76 -6.96 18.57
C GLN A 61 16.13 -7.11 17.89
N ARG A 62 16.18 -7.62 16.65
CA ARG A 62 17.41 -7.68 15.86
C ARG A 62 17.97 -6.29 15.58
N LEU A 63 17.12 -5.34 15.17
CA LEU A 63 17.50 -3.94 14.98
C LEU A 63 17.92 -3.29 16.31
N SER A 64 17.24 -3.61 17.41
CA SER A 64 17.65 -3.15 18.74
C SER A 64 19.05 -3.66 19.11
N LYS A 65 19.36 -4.93 18.81
CA LYS A 65 20.70 -5.49 19.04
C LYS A 65 21.77 -4.77 18.21
N VAL A 66 21.49 -4.53 16.92
CA VAL A 66 22.38 -3.73 16.05
C VAL A 66 22.62 -2.35 16.66
N ARG A 67 21.55 -1.66 17.06
CA ARG A 67 21.63 -0.34 17.72
C ARG A 67 22.52 -0.41 18.96
N THR A 68 22.32 -1.39 19.85
CA THR A 68 23.12 -1.55 21.07
C THR A 68 24.60 -1.73 20.76
N ILE A 69 24.95 -2.62 19.82
CA ILE A 69 26.35 -2.89 19.47
C ILE A 69 27.05 -1.64 18.94
N ILE A 70 26.35 -0.78 18.19
CA ILE A 70 26.94 0.45 17.63
C ILE A 70 26.99 1.55 18.68
N SER A 71 25.87 1.79 19.38
CA SER A 71 25.72 2.90 20.33
C SER A 71 26.61 2.79 21.57
N GLN A 72 26.95 1.58 22.03
CA GLN A 72 27.84 1.39 23.18
C GLN A 72 29.26 1.95 22.99
N HIS A 73 29.66 2.28 21.74
CA HIS A 73 30.96 2.86 21.43
C HIS A 73 30.94 4.39 21.39
N PHE A 74 29.78 5.00 21.61
CA PHE A 74 29.66 6.44 21.84
C PHE A 74 29.74 6.73 23.33
N ASP A 75 30.34 7.86 23.67
CA ASP A 75 30.18 8.48 24.98
C ASP A 75 28.78 9.13 25.05
N ASP A 76 28.02 8.75 26.08
CA ASP A 76 26.65 9.14 26.36
C ASP A 76 26.54 10.28 27.40
N SER A 77 27.64 10.98 27.68
CA SER A 77 27.64 12.16 28.54
C SER A 77 26.75 13.26 27.95
N LEU A 78 25.83 13.76 28.76
CA LEU A 78 24.90 14.81 28.38
C LEU A 78 25.61 16.17 28.26
N GLY A 79 25.22 16.94 27.24
CA GLY A 79 25.61 18.34 27.11
C GLY A 79 24.75 19.29 27.94
N ASP A 80 24.99 20.60 27.77
CA ASP A 80 24.21 21.65 28.45
C ASP A 80 22.72 21.65 28.08
N ASP A 81 22.38 21.03 26.94
CA ASP A 81 21.01 20.85 26.44
C ASP A 81 20.32 19.58 26.97
N GLU A 82 20.94 18.87 27.92
CA GLU A 82 20.48 17.59 28.47
C GLU A 82 20.37 16.46 27.42
N LEU A 83 21.05 16.59 26.28
CA LEU A 83 21.05 15.60 25.21
C LEU A 83 22.46 15.02 24.98
N ASP A 84 22.54 13.73 24.73
CA ASP A 84 23.75 13.11 24.20
C ASP A 84 23.93 13.40 22.70
N ASP A 85 25.07 12.99 22.13
CA ASP A 85 25.36 13.22 20.72
C ASP A 85 24.46 12.43 19.75
N ILE A 86 24.02 11.24 20.13
CA ILE A 86 23.12 10.38 19.35
C ILE A 86 21.73 11.02 19.31
N GLU A 87 21.19 11.39 20.46
CA GLU A 87 19.89 12.06 20.61
C GLU A 87 19.86 13.38 19.85
N ARG A 88 20.92 14.19 19.99
CA ARG A 88 21.05 15.45 19.25
C ARG A 88 21.07 15.21 17.75
N HIS A 89 21.78 14.19 17.28
CA HIS A 89 21.86 13.85 15.86
C HIS A 89 20.55 13.33 15.28
N PHE A 90 19.70 12.69 16.10
CA PHE A 90 18.42 12.13 15.69
C PHE A 90 17.21 13.04 15.98
N SER A 91 17.45 14.27 16.43
CA SER A 91 16.41 15.20 16.87
C SER A 91 15.38 15.59 15.79
N ASP A 92 15.73 15.46 14.52
CA ASP A 92 14.87 15.73 13.37
C ASP A 92 14.14 14.48 12.83
N LEU A 93 14.43 13.29 13.37
CA LEU A 93 13.75 12.06 12.98
C LEU A 93 12.27 12.11 13.37
N LYS A 94 11.41 11.97 12.37
CA LYS A 94 9.96 11.85 12.57
C LYS A 94 9.60 10.38 12.76
N PHE A 95 9.02 10.05 13.90
CA PHE A 95 8.51 8.72 14.19
C PHE A 95 7.04 8.60 13.77
N TRP A 96 6.66 7.39 13.37
CA TRP A 96 5.26 7.07 13.13
C TRP A 96 4.45 7.24 14.41
N LYS A 97 3.29 7.88 14.31
CA LYS A 97 2.31 7.97 15.39
C LYS A 97 0.92 7.62 14.86
N PRO A 98 0.02 7.07 15.69
CA PRO A 98 -1.35 6.73 15.25
C PRO A 98 -2.11 7.90 14.64
N ASP A 99 -1.90 9.11 15.16
CA ASP A 99 -2.49 10.36 14.71
C ASP A 99 -1.76 11.01 13.52
N GLN A 100 -0.53 10.58 13.24
CA GLN A 100 0.34 11.11 12.18
C GLN A 100 1.10 9.97 11.46
N PRO A 101 0.39 9.14 10.67
CA PRO A 101 1.01 8.04 9.96
C PRO A 101 1.96 8.54 8.85
N LEU A 102 3.22 8.09 8.89
CA LEU A 102 4.24 8.45 7.89
C LEU A 102 3.95 7.89 6.48
N ASN A 103 3.12 6.85 6.40
CA ASN A 103 2.66 6.21 5.17
C ASN A 103 1.38 6.82 4.61
N GLY A 104 0.92 7.95 5.17
CA GLY A 104 -0.10 8.78 4.54
C GLY A 104 0.44 9.38 3.25
N LYS A 105 0.45 8.61 2.16
CA LYS A 105 0.40 9.23 0.84
C LYS A 105 -0.90 10.03 0.83
N THR A 106 -0.80 11.36 0.81
CA THR A 106 -1.88 12.16 0.23
C THR A 106 -2.18 11.48 -1.10
N PRO A 107 -3.41 10.99 -1.34
CA PRO A 107 -3.69 10.40 -2.63
C PRO A 107 -3.37 11.48 -3.65
N GLU A 108 -2.25 11.32 -4.36
CA GLU A 108 -2.12 11.95 -5.65
C GLU A 108 -3.22 11.29 -6.45
N THR A 109 -4.39 11.94 -6.43
CA THR A 109 -5.50 11.70 -7.32
C THR A 109 -5.04 12.11 -8.72
N LYS A 110 -3.98 11.48 -9.25
CA LYS A 110 -3.87 11.29 -10.67
C LYS A 110 -4.94 10.27 -10.99
N ALA A 111 -6.13 10.78 -11.24
CA ALA A 111 -7.14 10.07 -12.00
C ALA A 111 -6.44 9.64 -13.30
N LEU A 112 -5.91 8.41 -13.31
CA LEU A 112 -5.80 7.71 -14.58
C LEU A 112 -7.24 7.60 -15.04
N GLU A 113 -7.62 8.43 -16.01
CA GLU A 113 -8.89 8.27 -16.69
C GLU A 113 -8.85 6.89 -17.35
N VAL A 114 -9.62 5.96 -16.80
CA VAL A 114 -9.85 4.67 -17.44
C VAL A 114 -10.63 4.99 -18.70
N SER A 115 -9.92 5.05 -19.81
CA SER A 115 -10.45 5.34 -21.14
C SER A 115 -10.94 4.05 -21.80
N LYS A 116 -11.15 4.07 -23.12
CA LYS A 116 -11.74 2.98 -23.89
C LYS A 116 -10.95 1.67 -23.73
N GLY A 117 -11.67 0.55 -23.61
CA GLY A 117 -11.07 -0.76 -23.41
C GLY A 117 -12.07 -1.81 -22.94
N THR A 118 -11.57 -2.96 -22.49
CA THR A 118 -12.39 -4.15 -22.22
C THR A 118 -12.20 -4.65 -20.80
N ILE A 119 -13.30 -4.95 -20.11
CA ILE A 119 -13.26 -5.66 -18.82
C ILE A 119 -12.96 -7.14 -19.12
N GLN A 120 -11.83 -7.63 -18.61
CA GLN A 120 -11.41 -9.02 -18.78
C GLN A 120 -11.92 -9.90 -17.64
N GLN A 121 -11.90 -9.38 -16.42
CA GLN A 121 -12.23 -10.14 -15.23
C GLN A 121 -12.74 -9.22 -14.12
N VAL A 122 -13.68 -9.74 -13.33
CA VAL A 122 -14.17 -9.09 -12.11
C VAL A 122 -14.02 -10.07 -10.95
N THR A 123 -13.37 -9.65 -9.87
CA THR A 123 -13.14 -10.46 -8.66
C THR A 123 -13.60 -9.70 -7.43
N CYS A 124 -14.50 -10.30 -6.64
CA CYS A 124 -14.93 -9.72 -5.37
C CYS A 124 -14.09 -10.34 -4.23
N LYS A 125 -13.52 -9.48 -3.37
CA LYS A 125 -12.78 -9.84 -2.16
C LYS A 125 -13.38 -9.12 -0.95
N HIS A 126 -12.88 -9.41 0.24
CA HIS A 126 -13.30 -8.68 1.43
C HIS A 126 -13.01 -7.19 1.28
N ASN A 127 -14.06 -6.36 1.34
CA ASN A 127 -14.03 -4.90 1.18
C ASN A 127 -13.40 -4.37 -0.14
N GLU A 128 -13.24 -5.20 -1.16
CA GLU A 128 -12.66 -4.78 -2.45
C GLU A 128 -13.36 -5.46 -3.63
N LEU A 129 -13.55 -4.70 -4.71
CA LEU A 129 -13.95 -5.24 -6.01
C LEU A 129 -12.86 -4.90 -7.03
N LEU A 130 -12.23 -5.94 -7.56
CA LEU A 130 -11.12 -5.87 -8.50
C LEU A 130 -11.65 -6.07 -9.92
N VAL A 131 -11.30 -5.17 -10.83
CA VAL A 131 -11.64 -5.24 -12.25
C VAL A 131 -10.34 -5.21 -13.05
N VAL A 132 -10.03 -6.31 -13.73
CA VAL A 132 -8.93 -6.38 -14.70
C VAL A 132 -9.44 -5.82 -16.01
N PHE A 133 -8.79 -4.78 -16.49
CA PHE A 133 -9.19 -4.01 -17.66
C PHE A 133 -8.04 -3.95 -18.67
N THR A 134 -8.34 -4.14 -19.96
CA THR A 134 -7.35 -3.96 -21.03
C THR A 134 -7.67 -2.68 -21.78
N ASN A 135 -6.71 -1.74 -21.85
CA ASN A 135 -6.89 -0.49 -22.60
C ASN A 135 -6.71 -0.70 -24.12
N GLN A 136 -6.88 0.35 -24.92
CA GLN A 136 -6.70 0.27 -26.38
C GLN A 136 -5.26 -0.01 -26.83
N GLN A 137 -4.28 0.16 -25.93
CA GLN A 137 -2.88 -0.15 -26.16
C GLN A 137 -2.52 -1.59 -25.74
N ASP A 138 -3.51 -2.44 -25.46
CA ASP A 138 -3.37 -3.81 -24.95
C ASP A 138 -2.62 -3.91 -23.61
N GLU A 139 -2.58 -2.84 -22.82
CA GLU A 139 -2.01 -2.84 -21.48
C GLU A 139 -3.07 -3.25 -20.45
N PHE A 140 -2.65 -4.05 -19.48
CA PHE A 140 -3.51 -4.47 -18.38
C PHE A 140 -3.47 -3.43 -17.24
N LEU A 141 -4.67 -3.03 -16.83
CA LEU A 141 -4.92 -2.14 -15.71
C LEU A 141 -5.73 -2.91 -14.67
N LEU A 142 -5.36 -2.77 -13.40
CA LEU A 142 -6.15 -3.22 -12.27
C LEU A 142 -6.90 -2.02 -11.68
N ILE A 143 -8.21 -2.06 -11.77
CA ILE A 143 -9.11 -1.08 -11.15
C ILE A 143 -9.63 -1.69 -9.86
N THR A 144 -9.29 -1.10 -8.73
CA THR A 144 -9.70 -1.55 -7.40
C THR A 144 -10.72 -0.58 -6.82
N PHE A 145 -11.95 -1.04 -6.61
CA PHE A 145 -12.97 -0.30 -5.87
C PHE A 145 -12.89 -0.66 -4.39
N HIS A 146 -12.69 0.34 -3.54
CA HIS A 146 -12.50 0.20 -2.10
C HIS A 146 -13.84 0.34 -1.37
N ASN A 147 -14.12 -0.59 -0.46
CA ASN A 147 -15.36 -0.67 0.31
C ASN A 147 -16.63 -0.62 -0.58
N PRO A 148 -16.78 -1.53 -1.57
CA PRO A 148 -17.94 -1.52 -2.45
C PRO A 148 -19.21 -1.89 -1.67
N ILE A 149 -20.27 -1.09 -1.84
CA ILE A 149 -21.59 -1.33 -1.24
C ILE A 149 -22.41 -2.26 -2.13
N ALA A 150 -22.37 -2.03 -3.43
CA ALA A 150 -23.11 -2.81 -4.41
C ALA A 150 -22.42 -2.73 -5.76
N PHE A 151 -22.58 -3.79 -6.57
CA PHE A 151 -22.26 -3.73 -7.99
C PHE A 151 -23.28 -4.54 -8.80
N LYS A 152 -23.44 -4.16 -10.06
CA LYS A 152 -24.31 -4.82 -11.03
C LYS A 152 -23.54 -5.02 -12.33
N SER A 153 -23.60 -6.22 -12.90
CA SER A 153 -23.03 -6.53 -14.22
C SER A 153 -24.09 -7.12 -15.13
N ASN A 154 -24.22 -6.56 -16.33
CA ASN A 154 -25.03 -7.07 -17.42
C ASN A 154 -24.09 -7.44 -18.56
N SER A 155 -23.53 -8.65 -18.53
CA SER A 155 -22.65 -9.18 -19.58
C SER A 155 -21.45 -8.27 -19.91
N ALA A 156 -20.83 -7.66 -18.90
CA ALA A 156 -19.78 -6.66 -19.11
C ALA A 156 -18.42 -7.23 -19.57
N ILE A 157 -18.17 -8.51 -19.29
CA ILE A 157 -16.87 -9.15 -19.59
C ILE A 157 -16.74 -9.35 -21.09
N GLY A 158 -15.61 -8.92 -21.67
CA GLY A 158 -15.32 -9.04 -23.09
C GLY A 158 -16.02 -7.99 -23.97
N VAL A 159 -16.82 -7.09 -23.39
CA VAL A 159 -17.48 -6.00 -24.13
C VAL A 159 -16.59 -4.76 -24.12
N GLU A 160 -16.38 -4.17 -25.30
CA GLU A 160 -15.65 -2.90 -25.42
C GLU A 160 -16.46 -1.77 -24.77
N THR A 161 -15.80 -0.99 -23.93
CA THR A 161 -16.41 0.05 -23.08
C THR A 161 -15.78 1.41 -23.39
N ASP A 162 -16.51 2.51 -23.22
CA ASP A 162 -15.95 3.86 -23.35
C ASP A 162 -15.05 4.28 -22.17
N GLY A 163 -14.85 3.39 -21.19
CA GLY A 163 -14.11 3.67 -19.97
C GLY A 163 -15.00 3.78 -18.72
N LEU A 164 -14.41 4.28 -17.64
CA LEU A 164 -15.07 4.44 -16.34
C LEU A 164 -15.61 5.86 -16.19
N PHE A 165 -16.89 5.97 -15.88
CA PHE A 165 -17.58 7.24 -15.66
C PHE A 165 -18.14 7.32 -14.26
N LYS A 166 -18.14 8.51 -13.66
CA LYS A 166 -18.90 8.79 -12.45
C LYS A 166 -20.34 9.12 -12.82
N GLU A 167 -21.29 8.52 -12.13
CA GLU A 167 -22.72 8.72 -12.34
C GLU A 167 -23.29 9.68 -11.28
N GLU A 168 -23.87 10.80 -11.72
CA GLU A 168 -24.32 11.89 -10.84
C GLU A 168 -25.73 11.65 -10.22
N HIS A 169 -26.49 10.67 -10.71
CA HIS A 169 -27.85 10.40 -10.25
C HIS A 169 -28.12 8.90 -10.13
N LEU A 170 -28.33 8.42 -8.90
CA LEU A 170 -28.84 7.08 -8.65
C LEU A 170 -30.36 7.02 -8.89
N THR A 171 -30.80 6.24 -9.88
CA THR A 171 -32.01 5.42 -9.73
C THR A 171 -31.56 4.04 -9.28
N LEU A 172 -31.42 3.85 -7.96
CA LEU A 172 -31.39 2.50 -7.39
C LEU A 172 -32.65 1.77 -7.86
N SER A 173 -32.48 0.66 -8.59
CA SER A 173 -33.57 -0.29 -8.80
C SER A 173 -34.14 -0.66 -7.43
N GLN A 174 -35.46 -0.79 -7.33
CA GLN A 174 -36.23 -0.95 -6.09
C GLN A 174 -35.82 -2.17 -5.22
N ASP A 175 -34.90 -3.01 -5.70
CA ASP A 175 -34.48 -4.27 -5.09
C ASP A 175 -33.31 -4.13 -4.09
N ALA A 176 -32.66 -2.97 -3.98
CA ALA A 176 -31.57 -2.75 -3.04
C ALA A 176 -31.80 -1.48 -2.19
N LYS A 177 -32.65 -1.59 -1.16
CA LYS A 177 -32.74 -0.55 -0.11
C LYS A 177 -31.54 -0.67 0.82
N CYS A 178 -30.61 0.28 0.70
CA CYS A 178 -29.55 0.48 1.69
C CYS A 178 -30.20 0.92 3.02
N ILE A 179 -29.89 0.22 4.13
CA ILE A 179 -30.52 0.45 5.45
C ILE A 179 -29.92 1.68 6.18
N THR A 180 -28.85 2.27 5.64
CA THR A 180 -28.20 3.47 6.20
C THR A 180 -27.62 4.32 5.08
N PRO A 181 -27.90 5.63 5.01
CA PRO A 181 -27.23 6.50 4.05
C PRO A 181 -25.77 6.66 4.47
N LEU A 182 -24.85 5.97 3.79
CA LEU A 182 -23.42 6.18 4.00
C LEU A 182 -23.05 7.54 3.38
N GLN A 183 -22.64 8.49 4.21
CA GLN A 183 -22.05 9.74 3.72
C GLN A 183 -20.75 9.39 2.99
N ASN A 184 -20.59 9.90 1.75
CA ASN A 184 -19.41 9.82 0.87
C ASN A 184 -19.26 8.60 -0.07
N THR A 185 -20.32 7.93 -0.50
CA THR A 185 -20.19 6.92 -1.58
C THR A 185 -20.52 7.48 -2.95
N GLU A 186 -19.72 7.11 -3.94
CA GLU A 186 -19.91 7.48 -5.34
C GLU A 186 -20.33 6.26 -6.17
N SER A 187 -21.07 6.50 -7.26
CA SER A 187 -21.41 5.45 -8.22
C SER A 187 -20.59 5.62 -9.48
N TYR A 188 -19.96 4.54 -9.91
CA TYR A 188 -19.12 4.46 -11.09
C TYR A 188 -19.72 3.45 -12.07
N CYS A 189 -19.67 3.73 -13.36
CA CYS A 189 -20.21 2.85 -14.37
C CYS A 189 -19.35 2.74 -15.63
N PHE A 190 -19.45 1.59 -16.29
CA PHE A 190 -18.94 1.37 -17.64
C PHE A 190 -20.11 1.32 -18.61
N LYS A 191 -19.96 2.03 -19.73
CA LYS A 191 -20.91 2.01 -20.84
C LYS A 191 -20.32 1.24 -22.00
N ALA A 192 -21.13 0.40 -22.63
CA ALA A 192 -20.72 -0.27 -23.86
C ALA A 192 -20.42 0.77 -24.95
N ALA A 193 -19.29 0.62 -25.65
CA ALA A 193 -18.82 1.59 -26.64
C ALA A 193 -19.82 1.81 -27.79
N ILE A 194 -20.55 0.76 -28.17
CA ILE A 194 -21.49 0.75 -29.30
C ILE A 194 -22.89 1.21 -28.86
N SER A 195 -23.50 0.50 -27.90
CA SER A 195 -24.89 0.77 -27.49
C SER A 195 -25.04 1.93 -26.52
N LYS A 196 -23.94 2.39 -25.91
CA LYS A 196 -23.91 3.39 -24.82
C LYS A 196 -24.71 2.99 -23.57
N GLU A 197 -25.19 1.75 -23.50
CA GLU A 197 -25.89 1.21 -22.34
C GLU A 197 -24.91 0.94 -21.20
N ILE A 198 -25.39 1.10 -19.97
CA ILE A 198 -24.61 0.77 -18.77
C ILE A 198 -24.56 -0.75 -18.65
N ILE A 199 -23.34 -1.29 -18.72
CA ILE A 199 -23.09 -2.74 -18.64
C ILE A 199 -22.50 -3.14 -17.29
N PHE A 200 -21.91 -2.19 -16.56
CA PHE A 200 -21.34 -2.43 -15.24
C PHE A 200 -21.51 -1.19 -14.37
N THR A 201 -21.96 -1.37 -13.13
CA THR A 201 -22.11 -0.29 -12.13
C THR A 201 -21.52 -0.75 -10.81
N VAL A 202 -20.79 0.13 -10.13
CA VAL A 202 -20.24 -0.09 -8.78
C VAL A 202 -20.52 1.14 -7.93
N THR A 203 -21.05 0.93 -6.73
CA THR A 203 -21.12 1.98 -5.70
C THR A 203 -20.06 1.70 -4.66
N ALA A 204 -19.12 2.61 -4.47
CA ALA A 204 -17.95 2.46 -3.58
C ALA A 204 -17.53 3.79 -2.95
N ASP A 205 -16.65 3.74 -1.94
CA ASP A 205 -16.05 4.93 -1.33
C ASP A 205 -15.11 5.64 -2.32
N ARG A 206 -14.24 4.86 -2.97
CA ARG A 206 -13.27 5.35 -3.96
C ARG A 206 -12.78 4.21 -4.85
N TYR A 207 -12.07 4.56 -5.93
CA TYR A 207 -11.32 3.59 -6.73
C TYR A 207 -9.86 4.01 -6.91
N SER A 208 -9.00 3.04 -7.18
CA SER A 208 -7.61 3.23 -7.60
C SER A 208 -7.32 2.45 -8.87
N VAL A 209 -6.39 2.94 -9.69
CA VAL A 209 -5.98 2.29 -10.94
C VAL A 209 -4.47 2.09 -10.91
N GLU A 210 -4.01 0.88 -11.19
CA GLU A 210 -2.59 0.57 -11.38
C GLU A 210 -2.38 -0.26 -12.64
N LYS A 211 -1.18 -0.18 -13.23
CA LYS A 211 -0.78 -0.99 -14.38
C LYS A 211 -0.17 -2.30 -13.89
N ILE A 212 -0.57 -3.43 -14.48
CA ILE A 212 -0.11 -4.78 -14.14
C ILE A 212 0.49 -5.52 -15.33
#